data_AF-A0A3A4V4B5-F1
#
_entry.id   AF-A0A3A4V4B5-F1
#
_cell.length_a   1.000
_cell.length_b   1.000
_cell.length_c   1.000
_cell.angle_alpha   90.00
_cell.angle_beta   90.00
_cell.angle_gamma   90.00
#
_symmetry.space_group_name_H-M   'P 1'
#
loop_
_entity.id
_entity.type
_entity.pdbx_description
1 polymer ?
#
loop_
_entity_poly.entity_id
_entity_poly.type
_entity_poly.pdbx_seq_one_letter_code
_entity_poly.pdbx_strand_id
1 'polypeptide(L)' 'MPVSYNQENMRDCFCPDCPTYAGAEAALYCSAGYSKQQLRTNGCLCPQCPVYENNGLNSTYFCVLEKAQLEQPE' A
#
# COMPACT_ATOMS: atom_id res chain seq x y z
N MET A 1 -10.23 -3.62 -4.01
CA MET A 1 -9.16 -3.21 -3.09
C MET A 1 -9.80 -2.50 -1.92
N PRO A 2 -9.33 -2.74 -0.70
CA PRO A 2 -10.08 -2.46 0.52
C PRO A 2 -10.17 -0.98 0.89
N VAL A 3 -9.32 -0.12 0.32
CA VAL A 3 -9.23 1.31 0.68
C VAL A 3 -9.76 2.20 -0.43
N SER A 4 -10.55 3.21 -0.08
CA SER A 4 -11.01 4.25 -1.02
C SER A 4 -9.92 5.28 -1.33
N TYR A 5 -9.77 5.64 -2.61
CA TYR A 5 -8.83 6.69 -3.03
C TYR A 5 -9.47 8.07 -2.82
N ASN A 6 -9.30 8.64 -1.62
CA ASN A 6 -9.85 9.93 -1.22
C ASN A 6 -8.79 10.82 -0.56
N GLN A 7 -9.08 12.11 -0.42
CA GLN A 7 -8.13 13.08 0.11
C GLN A 7 -7.72 12.82 1.57
N GLU A 8 -8.60 12.24 2.38
CA GLU A 8 -8.32 11.83 3.76
C GLU A 8 -7.24 10.74 3.80
N ASN A 9 -7.48 9.60 3.14
CA ASN A 9 -6.49 8.51 3.11
C ASN A 9 -5.18 8.96 2.46
N MET A 10 -5.21 9.86 1.46
CA MET A 10 -3.99 10.41 0.87
C MET A 10 -3.20 11.29 1.83
N ARG A 11 -3.86 12.04 2.72
CA ARG A 11 -3.19 12.88 3.73
C ARG A 11 -2.54 12.05 4.83
N ASP A 12 -3.20 10.97 5.24
CA ASP A 12 -2.73 10.10 6.32
C ASP A 12 -1.82 8.96 5.82
N CYS A 13 -1.55 8.88 4.52
CA CYS A 13 -0.73 7.82 3.95
C CYS A 13 0.77 8.06 4.16
N PHE A 14 1.48 7.03 4.62
CA PHE A 14 2.94 7.05 4.75
C PHE A 14 3.67 6.36 3.58
N CYS A 15 2.97 5.95 2.52
CA CYS A 15 3.61 5.43 1.31
C CYS A 15 4.72 6.35 0.78
N PRO A 16 4.55 7.68 0.63
CA PRO A 16 5.63 8.54 0.12
C PRO A 16 6.90 8.57 0.99
N ASP A 17 6.80 8.24 2.27
CA ASP A 17 7.91 8.18 3.23
C ASP A 17 8.48 6.75 3.36
N CYS A 18 7.81 5.75 2.80
CA CYS A 18 8.17 4.34 2.97
C CYS A 18 9.48 4.02 2.24
N PRO A 19 10.44 3.30 2.85
CA PRO A 19 11.73 2.99 2.23
C PRO A 19 11.60 2.04 1.02
N THR A 20 10.49 1.32 0.89
CA THR A 20 10.16 0.48 -0.28
C THR A 20 9.49 1.29 -1.41
N TYR A 21 9.12 2.55 -1.17
CA TYR A 21 8.45 3.41 -2.14
C TYR A 21 9.42 3.90 -3.22
N ALA A 22 9.07 3.73 -4.50
CA ALA A 22 9.88 4.23 -5.62
C ALA A 22 9.40 5.56 -6.23
N GLY A 23 8.52 6.30 -5.56
CA GLY A 23 8.31 7.71 -5.90
C GLY A 23 7.36 8.03 -7.06
N ALA A 24 6.93 7.06 -7.87
CA ALA A 24 6.51 7.39 -9.24
C ALA A 24 5.07 7.07 -9.64
N GLU A 25 4.42 6.05 -9.06
CA GLU A 25 3.19 5.50 -9.69
C GLU A 25 1.90 5.77 -8.92
N ALA A 26 1.92 5.73 -7.59
CA ALA A 26 0.73 6.02 -6.77
C ALA A 26 1.13 6.55 -5.40
N ALA A 27 0.38 7.51 -4.85
CA ALA A 27 0.59 7.97 -3.47
C ALA A 27 -0.01 7.01 -2.43
N LEU A 28 -0.91 6.11 -2.84
CA LEU A 28 -1.70 5.23 -1.96
C LEU A 28 -1.85 3.84 -2.58
N TYR A 29 -0.83 2.99 -2.46
CA TYR A 29 -0.82 1.68 -3.13
C TYR A 29 -1.89 0.71 -2.59
N CYS A 30 -2.31 0.80 -1.32
CA CYS A 30 -3.43 -0.01 -0.79
C CYS A 30 -4.79 0.29 -1.46
N SER A 31 -4.90 1.40 -2.18
CA SER A 31 -6.09 1.78 -2.95
C SER A 31 -5.87 1.76 -4.47
N ALA A 32 -4.67 2.14 -4.94
CA ALA A 32 -4.32 2.21 -6.35
C ALA A 32 -3.84 0.87 -6.96
N GLY A 33 -3.12 0.06 -6.19
CA GLY A 33 -2.69 -1.28 -6.60
C GLY A 33 -1.21 -1.49 -6.35
N TYR A 34 -0.61 -2.39 -7.13
CA TYR A 34 0.82 -2.63 -7.14
C TYR A 34 1.51 -1.74 -8.18
N SER A 35 2.80 -1.49 -7.98
CA SER A 35 3.63 -0.80 -8.96
C SER A 35 3.90 -1.69 -10.15
N LYS A 36 3.95 -1.13 -11.37
CA LYS A 36 4.42 -1.84 -12.56
C LYS A 36 5.94 -2.00 -12.56
N GLN A 37 6.63 -1.20 -11.75
CA GLN A 37 8.07 -1.31 -11.53
C GLN A 37 8.39 -2.44 -10.54
N GLN A 38 9.53 -3.11 -10.75
CA GLN A 38 10.05 -4.07 -9.79
C GLN A 38 10.62 -3.34 -8.57
N LEU A 39 9.84 -3.29 -7.49
CA LEU A 39 10.27 -2.73 -6.20
C LEU A 39 11.03 -3.79 -5.40
N ARG A 40 12.15 -3.40 -4.77
CA ARG A 40 12.77 -4.22 -3.72
C ARG A 40 12.13 -3.89 -2.38
N THR A 41 11.73 -4.92 -1.65
CA THR A 41 11.26 -4.80 -0.27
C THR A 41 12.43 -4.48 0.64
N ASN A 42 12.45 -3.27 1.19
CA ASN A 42 13.48 -2.81 2.13
C ASN A 42 12.87 -2.30 3.46
N GLY A 43 11.66 -2.80 3.78
CA GLY A 43 10.82 -2.40 4.93
C GLY A 43 9.50 -1.73 4.51
N CYS A 44 8.40 -2.01 5.20
CA CYS A 44 7.08 -1.37 4.99
C CYS A 44 6.73 -0.55 6.23
N LEU A 45 6.31 0.70 6.04
CA LEU A 45 5.64 1.49 7.08
C LEU A 45 4.13 1.24 7.15
N CYS A 46 3.65 0.33 6.30
CA CYS A 46 2.25 -0.08 6.18
C CYS A 46 1.59 -0.44 7.53
N PRO A 47 2.17 -1.28 8.40
CA PRO A 47 1.53 -1.61 9.69
C PRO A 47 1.52 -0.44 10.70
N GLN A 48 2.27 0.64 10.44
CA GLN A 48 2.27 1.87 11.25
C GLN A 48 1.49 3.00 10.57
N CYS A 49 0.93 2.76 9.38
CA CYS A 49 0.22 3.76 8.60
C CYS A 49 -1.20 3.92 9.17
N PRO A 50 -1.67 5.15 9.47
CA PRO A 50 -3.02 5.37 9.98
C PRO A 50 -4.10 4.85 9.02
N VAL A 51 -3.85 4.91 7.71
CA VAL A 51 -4.76 4.34 6.70
C VAL A 51 -4.91 2.83 6.86
N TYR A 52 -3.83 2.13 7.20
CA TYR A 52 -3.86 0.68 7.40
C TYR A 52 -4.73 0.31 8.59
N GLU A 53 -4.55 1.01 9.72
CA GLU A 53 -5.31 0.79 10.95
C GLU A 53 -6.79 1.18 10.77
N ASN A 54 -7.07 2.38 10.24
CA ASN A 54 -8.44 2.86 10.02
C ASN A 54 -9.25 1.99 9.05
N ASN A 55 -8.60 1.36 8.07
CA ASN A 55 -9.27 0.49 7.10
C ASN A 55 -9.20 -1.00 7.47
N GLY A 56 -8.68 -1.35 8.66
CA GLY A 56 -8.62 -2.73 9.13
C GLY A 56 -7.82 -3.67 8.22
N LEU A 57 -6.77 -3.15 7.57
CA LEU A 57 -5.96 -3.94 6.66
C LEU A 57 -5.18 -5.01 7.43
N ASN A 58 -4.98 -6.16 6.80
CA ASN A 58 -4.22 -7.29 7.37
C ASN A 58 -3.02 -7.69 6.50
N SER A 59 -2.89 -7.11 5.31
CA SER A 59 -1.81 -7.36 4.36
C SER A 59 -0.92 -6.13 4.24
N THR A 60 0.38 -6.31 4.01
CA THR A 60 1.32 -5.21 3.78
C THR A 60 1.91 -5.32 2.38
N TYR A 61 2.81 -4.41 2.00
CA TYR A 61 3.49 -4.44 0.68
C TYR A 61 2.53 -4.41 -0.52
N PHE A 62 1.42 -3.69 -0.41
CA PHE A 62 0.48 -3.48 -1.54
C PHE A 62 1.15 -2.90 -2.79
N CYS A 63 2.26 -2.19 -2.63
CA CYS A 63 3.06 -1.66 -3.73
C CYS A 63 3.82 -2.75 -4.52
N VAL A 64 4.09 -3.92 -3.92
CA VAL A 64 4.84 -5.03 -4.52
C VAL A 64 3.93 -6.20 -4.86
N LEU A 65 2.96 -6.50 -3.99
CA LEU A 65 2.07 -7.64 -4.15
C LEU A 65 1.04 -7.38 -5.24
N GLU A 66 1.11 -8.17 -6.31
CA GLU A 66 0.08 -8.19 -7.33
C GLU A 66 -1.27 -8.62 -6.73
N LYS A 67 -2.37 -8.09 -7.27
CA LYS A 67 -3.73 -8.36 -6.78
C LYS A 67 -4.03 -9.86 -6.58
N ALA A 68 -3.45 -10.72 -7.42
CA ALA A 68 -3.62 -12.17 -7.38
C ALA A 68 -3.05 -12.85 -6.12
N GLN A 69 -2.20 -12.17 -5.34
CA GLN A 69 -1.64 -12.72 -4.08
C GLN A 69 -2.36 -12.22 -2.82
N LEU A 70 -3.30 -11.27 -2.96
CA LEU A 70 -4.13 -10.75 -1.85
C LEU A 70 -5.47 -11.49 -1.73
N GLU A 71 -5.80 -12.34 -2.69
CA GLU A 71 -6.90 -13.29 -2.62
C GLU A 71 -6.40 -14.51 -1.85
N GLN A 72 -6.83 -14.66 -0.59
CA GLN A 72 -6.51 -15.80 0.25
C GLN A 72 -7.02 -17.09 -0.42
N PRO A 73 -6.17 -18.07 -0.76
CA PRO A 73 -6.65 -19.42 -1.02
C PRO A 73 -6.91 -20.10 0.33
N GLU A 74 -8.16 -20.47 0.60
CA GLU A 74 -8.53 -21.51 1.56
C GLU A 74 -8.71 -22.85 0.83
#